data_AF-A0A931M9L4-F1
#
_entry.id   AF-A0A931M9L4-F1
#
_cell.length_a   1.000
_cell.length_b   1.000
_cell.length_c   1.000
_cell.angle_alpha   90.00
_cell.angle_beta   90.00
_cell.angle_gamma   90.00
#
_symmetry.space_group_name_H-M   'P 1'
#
loop_
_entity.id
_entity.type
_entity.pdbx_description
1 polymer ?
#
loop_
_entity_poly.entity_id
_entity_poly.type
_entity_poly.pdbx_seq_one_letter_code
_entity_poly.pdbx_strand_id
1 'polypeptide(L)'
;SITAKTISKDTINKYRSQDAFRYSTKDKAQTKSFFERLWDWLWEKYYDLMGQEAGNTLIKILLWTIAILGVVYFILRIIGMDAFAFFQKKNKDGSLSYEVLDENVHTINFSEAIENAVSQRNYRLAVRLQYLQTLKRLTDKNYINWQPNKSNRQYVHELAASSLTTSFNSLTTEFEYVWYGEMQLAPQEYEIISNNFKQFYNRL
;
A
#
# COMPACT_ATOMS: atom_id res chain seq x y z
N SER A 1 46.41 71.20 1.27
CA SER A 1 45.03 70.92 1.69
C SER A 1 44.41 69.95 0.71
N ILE A 2 44.00 68.75 1.14
CA ILE A 2 43.39 67.74 0.27
C ILE A 2 41.89 67.97 0.30
N THR A 3 41.31 68.38 -0.82
CA THR A 3 39.87 68.64 -0.92
C THR A 3 39.17 67.36 -1.39
N ALA A 4 38.27 66.81 -0.58
CA ALA A 4 37.51 65.62 -0.94
C ALA A 4 36.52 65.94 -2.07
N LYS A 5 36.66 65.25 -3.20
CA LYS A 5 35.76 65.36 -4.35
C LYS A 5 34.51 64.52 -4.07
N THR A 6 33.37 65.15 -3.85
CA THR A 6 32.09 64.46 -3.61
C THR A 6 31.43 64.09 -4.94
N ILE A 7 31.11 62.81 -5.13
CA ILE A 7 30.40 62.32 -6.31
C ILE A 7 28.90 62.62 -6.12
N SER A 8 28.28 63.32 -7.07
CA SER A 8 26.85 63.68 -6.99
C SER A 8 25.96 62.44 -7.14
N LYS A 9 24.83 62.43 -6.44
CA LYS A 9 23.84 61.33 -6.47
C LYS A 9 23.33 61.03 -7.89
N ASP A 10 23.21 62.04 -8.74
CA ASP A 10 22.78 61.88 -10.13
C ASP A 10 23.80 61.10 -10.98
N THR A 11 25.09 61.31 -10.72
CA THR A 11 26.17 60.56 -11.36
C THR A 11 26.07 59.08 -11.01
N ILE A 12 25.81 58.76 -9.75
CA ILE A 12 25.66 57.38 -9.25
C ILE A 12 24.47 56.69 -9.92
N ASN A 13 23.33 57.38 -10.05
CA ASN A 13 22.15 56.81 -10.69
C ASN A 13 22.35 56.55 -12.19
N LYS A 14 23.06 57.43 -12.90
CA LYS A 14 23.40 57.26 -14.32
C LYS A 14 24.28 56.03 -14.57
N TYR A 15 25.21 55.71 -13.67
CA TYR A 15 26.02 54.49 -13.79
C TYR A 15 25.24 53.23 -13.42
N ARG A 16 24.29 53.32 -12.49
CA ARG A 16 23.45 52.19 -12.04
C ARG A 16 22.47 51.71 -13.14
N SER A 17 22.11 52.55 -14.09
CA SER A 17 21.22 52.22 -15.22
C SER A 17 21.94 51.70 -16.46
N GLN A 18 23.28 51.68 -16.50
CA GLN A 18 24.04 51.14 -17.62
C GLN A 18 24.14 49.61 -17.52
N ASP A 19 23.83 48.89 -18.61
CA ASP A 19 23.90 47.42 -18.64
C ASP A 19 25.29 46.87 -18.31
N ALA A 20 26.36 47.63 -18.62
CA ALA A 20 27.75 47.29 -18.27
C ALA A 20 28.02 47.18 -16.75
N PHE A 21 27.17 47.79 -15.91
CA PHE A 21 27.31 47.81 -14.45
C PHE A 21 26.19 47.05 -13.72
N ARG A 22 25.37 46.29 -14.45
CA ARG A 22 24.40 45.36 -13.87
C ARG A 22 25.10 44.07 -13.46
N TYR A 23 25.74 44.10 -12.29
CA TYR A 23 26.16 42.90 -11.57
C TYR A 23 24.94 42.19 -10.96
N SER A 24 23.92 41.90 -11.77
CA SER A 24 23.04 40.79 -11.48
C SER A 24 23.86 39.57 -11.81
N THR A 25 24.21 38.78 -10.80
CA THR A 25 24.80 37.44 -10.92
C THR A 25 24.11 36.65 -12.04
N LYS A 26 24.66 36.74 -13.25
CA LYS A 26 24.37 35.84 -14.37
C LYS A 26 25.04 34.48 -14.17
N ASP A 27 25.64 34.25 -13.00
CA ASP A 27 25.99 32.96 -12.46
C ASP A 27 25.09 32.66 -11.25
N LYS A 28 23.76 32.68 -11.43
CA LYS A 28 23.00 31.64 -10.75
C LYS A 28 23.39 30.37 -11.49
N ALA A 29 24.50 29.75 -11.06
CA ALA A 29 24.73 28.34 -11.32
C ALA A 29 23.38 27.70 -11.01
N GLN A 30 22.65 27.28 -12.05
CA GLN A 30 21.49 26.44 -11.87
C GLN A 30 22.07 25.24 -11.15
N THR A 31 21.94 25.23 -9.82
CA THR A 31 22.37 24.10 -9.03
C THR A 31 21.39 23.03 -9.43
N LYS A 32 21.76 22.27 -10.47
CA LYS A 32 20.95 21.19 -11.04
C LYS A 32 20.34 20.44 -9.87
N SER A 33 19.02 20.25 -9.91
CA SER A 33 18.30 19.54 -8.87
C SER A 33 18.98 18.19 -8.64
N PHE A 34 18.92 17.66 -7.42
CA PHE A 34 19.47 16.34 -7.11
C PHE A 34 19.02 15.28 -8.14
N PHE A 35 17.74 15.37 -8.55
CA PHE A 35 17.16 14.50 -9.57
C PHE A 35 17.75 14.72 -10.97
N GLU A 36 18.00 15.97 -11.37
CA GLU A 36 18.60 16.28 -12.68
C GLU A 36 20.04 15.77 -12.77
N ARG A 37 20.83 15.91 -11.71
CA ARG A 37 22.20 15.37 -11.65
C ARG A 37 22.21 13.85 -11.70
N LEU A 38 21.24 13.21 -11.03
CA LEU A 38 21.06 11.77 -11.07
C LEU A 38 20.73 11.31 -12.50
N TRP A 39 19.82 12.01 -13.17
CA TRP A 39 19.40 11.68 -14.54
C TRP A 39 20.51 11.86 -15.56
N ASP A 40 21.28 12.95 -15.44
CA ASP A 40 22.45 13.19 -16.29
C ASP A 40 23.51 12.09 -16.12
N TRP A 41 23.81 11.71 -14.86
CA TRP A 41 24.74 10.62 -14.57
C TRP A 41 24.24 9.27 -15.12
N LEU A 42 22.94 8.98 -15.01
CA LEU A 42 22.34 7.77 -15.57
C LEU A 42 22.48 7.72 -17.10
N TRP A 43 22.22 8.84 -17.80
CA TRP A 43 22.37 8.89 -19.25
C TRP A 43 23.82 8.79 -19.69
N GLU A 44 24.75 9.46 -19.00
CA GLU A 44 26.17 9.35 -19.26
C GLU A 44 26.64 7.89 -19.15
N LYS A 45 26.20 7.16 -18.11
CA LYS A 45 26.48 5.73 -17.96
C LYS A 45 25.82 4.86 -19.03
N TYR A 46 24.61 5.18 -19.45
CA TYR A 46 23.97 4.48 -20.56
C TYR A 46 24.75 4.62 -21.87
N TYR A 47 25.18 5.84 -22.22
CA TYR A 47 25.93 6.10 -23.46
C TYR A 47 27.35 5.54 -23.42
N ASP A 48 28.05 5.58 -22.28
CA ASP A 48 29.37 4.94 -22.13
C ASP A 48 29.28 3.41 -22.29
N LEU A 49 28.25 2.79 -21.70
CA LEU A 49 27.98 1.36 -21.86
C LEU A 49 27.55 0.99 -23.29
N MET A 50 26.79 1.84 -23.99
CA MET A 50 26.37 1.61 -25.38
C MET A 50 27.46 1.92 -26.41
N GLY A 51 28.35 2.87 -26.12
CA GLY A 51 29.33 3.42 -27.07
C GLY A 51 30.68 2.71 -27.14
N GLN A 52 31.08 1.93 -26.12
CA GLN A 52 32.33 1.17 -26.18
C GLN A 52 32.16 -0.16 -26.93
N GLU A 53 32.91 -0.36 -28.01
CA GLU A 53 32.96 -1.61 -28.78
C GLU A 53 33.68 -2.78 -28.08
N ALA A 54 34.24 -2.59 -26.87
CA ALA A 54 35.21 -3.53 -26.27
C ALA A 54 34.80 -4.14 -24.92
N GLY A 55 33.51 -4.46 -24.72
CA GLY A 55 33.07 -5.16 -23.52
C GLY A 55 32.00 -6.19 -23.84
N ASN A 56 32.29 -7.48 -23.57
CA ASN A 56 31.41 -8.63 -23.82
C ASN A 56 29.93 -8.26 -23.62
N THR A 57 29.16 -8.29 -24.71
CA THR A 57 27.73 -7.96 -24.76
C THR A 57 26.92 -8.60 -23.62
N LEU A 58 27.34 -9.79 -23.19
CA LEU A 58 26.77 -10.52 -22.05
C LEU A 58 26.88 -9.77 -20.71
N ILE A 59 28.01 -9.13 -20.42
CA ILE A 59 28.22 -8.37 -19.17
C ILE A 59 27.32 -7.12 -19.17
N LYS A 60 27.20 -6.45 -20.31
CA LYS A 60 26.32 -5.29 -20.47
C LYS A 60 24.86 -5.66 -20.24
N ILE A 61 24.40 -6.77 -20.84
CA ILE A 61 23.02 -7.27 -20.65
C ILE A 61 22.79 -7.64 -19.18
N LEU A 62 23.74 -8.33 -18.54
CA LEU A 62 23.63 -8.72 -17.13
C LEU A 62 23.48 -7.52 -16.19
N LEU A 63 24.33 -6.50 -16.33
CA LEU A 63 24.29 -5.29 -15.50
C LEU A 63 22.96 -4.54 -15.66
N TRP A 64 22.47 -4.40 -16.91
CA TRP A 64 21.17 -3.77 -17.17
C TRP A 64 19.99 -4.57 -16.63
N THR A 65 20.07 -5.90 -16.72
CA THR A 65 19.03 -6.79 -16.17
C THR A 65 18.94 -6.61 -14.66
N ILE A 66 20.09 -6.58 -13.97
CA ILE A 66 20.15 -6.34 -12.51
C ILE A 66 19.65 -4.94 -12.16
N ALA A 67 20.02 -3.90 -12.94
CA ALA A 67 19.56 -2.54 -12.71
C ALA A 67 18.03 -2.40 -12.84
N ILE A 68 17.44 -2.98 -13.89
CA ILE A 68 15.99 -2.99 -14.11
C ILE A 68 15.29 -3.74 -12.97
N LEU A 69 15.78 -4.92 -12.59
CA LEU A 69 15.24 -5.68 -11.46
C LEU A 69 15.29 -4.87 -10.15
N GLY A 70 16.37 -4.13 -9.91
CA GLY A 70 16.52 -3.25 -8.75
C GLY A 70 15.50 -2.12 -8.74
N VAL A 71 15.26 -1.47 -9.88
CA VAL A 71 14.25 -0.40 -10.01
C VAL A 71 12.84 -0.96 -9.82
N VAL A 72 12.52 -2.09 -10.44
CA VAL A 72 11.22 -2.76 -10.25
C VAL A 72 11.01 -3.15 -8.79
N TYR A 73 12.03 -3.71 -8.13
CA TYR A 73 11.98 -4.02 -6.70
C TYR A 73 11.71 -2.77 -5.85
N PHE A 74 12.39 -1.66 -6.15
CA PHE A 74 12.23 -0.42 -5.41
C PHE A 74 10.84 0.21 -5.58
N ILE A 75 10.29 0.18 -6.80
CA ILE A 75 8.92 0.63 -7.09
C ILE A 75 7.91 -0.22 -6.32
N LEU A 76 8.03 -1.55 -6.38
CA LEU A 76 7.16 -2.47 -5.64
C LEU A 76 7.23 -2.19 -4.13
N ARG A 77 8.45 -1.97 -3.60
CA ARG A 77 8.66 -1.63 -2.18
C ARG A 77 7.97 -0.33 -1.76
N ILE A 78 7.95 0.71 -2.60
CA ILE A 78 7.27 1.98 -2.31
C ILE A 78 5.75 1.82 -2.34
N ILE A 79 5.22 0.99 -3.23
CA ILE A 79 3.78 0.73 -3.36
C ILE A 79 3.26 -0.15 -2.19
N GLY A 80 4.12 -0.60 -1.28
CA GLY A 80 3.75 -1.52 -0.20
C GLY A 80 3.44 -2.93 -0.70
N MET A 81 3.67 -3.19 -1.98
CA MET A 81 3.61 -4.52 -2.57
C MET A 81 4.99 -5.14 -2.39
N ASP A 82 5.17 -5.96 -1.35
CA ASP A 82 6.39 -6.74 -1.26
C ASP A 82 6.53 -7.59 -2.54
N ALA A 83 7.48 -7.24 -3.40
CA ALA A 83 7.79 -7.97 -4.64
C ALA A 83 8.05 -9.47 -4.38
N PHE A 84 8.43 -9.78 -3.15
CA PHE A 84 8.71 -11.12 -2.64
C PHE A 84 7.45 -11.88 -2.21
N ALA A 85 6.27 -11.24 -2.11
CA ALA A 85 5.00 -11.88 -1.77
C ALA A 85 4.54 -12.86 -2.86
N PHE A 86 4.89 -12.60 -4.13
CA PHE A 86 4.61 -13.53 -5.24
C PHE A 86 5.54 -14.77 -5.25
N PHE A 87 6.72 -14.70 -4.64
CA PHE A 87 7.71 -15.78 -4.63
C PHE A 87 7.87 -16.49 -3.27
N GLN A 88 7.32 -15.92 -2.19
CA GLN A 88 7.28 -16.58 -0.90
C GLN A 88 6.14 -17.59 -0.84
N LYS A 89 6.43 -18.80 -1.33
CA LYS A 89 5.80 -20.01 -0.83
C LYS A 89 6.25 -20.20 0.63
N LYS A 90 5.65 -19.44 1.56
CA LYS A 90 5.77 -19.68 2.99
C LYS A 90 4.39 -19.93 3.55
N ASN A 91 4.13 -21.20 3.81
CA ASN A 91 3.22 -21.65 4.84
C ASN A 91 3.68 -21.05 6.18
N LYS A 92 3.25 -19.83 6.48
CA LYS A 92 3.21 -19.27 7.83
C LYS A 92 1.96 -18.40 7.91
N ASP A 93 0.99 -18.94 8.64
CA ASP A 93 -0.25 -18.34 9.09
C ASP A 93 -0.49 -16.87 8.74
N GLY A 94 -1.55 -16.64 7.96
CA GLY A 94 -2.70 -15.87 8.44
C GLY A 94 -2.52 -14.43 8.89
N SER A 95 -1.39 -13.76 8.67
CA SER A 95 -1.16 -12.37 9.10
C SER A 95 -1.38 -11.37 7.97
N LEU A 96 -2.62 -11.32 7.47
CA LEU A 96 -3.21 -9.99 7.25
C LEU A 96 -3.36 -9.40 8.64
N SER A 97 -2.55 -8.38 8.97
CA SER A 97 -2.57 -7.75 10.29
C SER A 97 -4.02 -7.41 10.66
N TYR A 98 -4.41 -7.84 11.86
CA TYR A 98 -5.71 -7.57 12.47
C TYR A 98 -6.13 -6.10 12.30
N GLU A 99 -5.17 -5.18 12.41
CA GLU A 99 -5.37 -3.73 12.28
C GLU A 99 -5.71 -3.27 10.86
N VAL A 100 -5.13 -3.90 9.83
CA VAL A 100 -5.34 -3.48 8.42
C VAL A 100 -6.76 -3.82 7.94
N LEU A 101 -7.35 -4.89 8.48
CA LEU A 101 -8.71 -5.31 8.15
C LEU A 101 -9.77 -4.55 8.95
N ASP A 102 -9.50 -4.15 10.20
CA ASP A 102 -10.45 -3.39 11.03
C ASP A 102 -10.67 -1.95 10.52
N GLU A 103 -9.63 -1.29 9.98
CA GLU A 103 -9.77 0.09 9.47
C GLU A 103 -10.49 0.17 8.10
N ASN A 104 -10.56 -0.93 7.35
CA ASN A 104 -11.04 -0.95 5.95
C ASN A 104 -12.30 -1.81 5.71
N VAL A 105 -13.04 -2.21 6.75
CA VAL A 105 -14.24 -3.08 6.62
C VAL A 105 -15.25 -2.54 5.58
N HIS A 106 -15.32 -1.22 5.37
CA HIS A 106 -16.22 -0.61 4.38
C HIS A 106 -15.67 -0.56 2.94
N THR A 107 -14.36 -0.65 2.74
CA THR A 107 -13.69 -0.51 1.42
C THR A 107 -13.25 -1.85 0.82
N ILE A 108 -13.25 -2.93 1.61
CA ILE A 108 -12.84 -4.26 1.17
C ILE A 108 -13.86 -4.85 0.17
N ASN A 109 -13.36 -5.28 -0.99
CA ASN A 109 -14.08 -6.19 -1.88
C ASN A 109 -14.06 -7.61 -1.30
N PHE A 110 -15.04 -7.92 -0.44
CA PHE A 110 -15.11 -9.21 0.25
C PHE A 110 -15.12 -10.41 -0.70
N SER A 111 -15.76 -10.31 -1.85
CA SER A 111 -15.83 -11.43 -2.81
C SER A 111 -14.44 -11.82 -3.29
N GLU A 112 -13.66 -10.85 -3.75
CA GLU A 112 -12.29 -11.05 -4.23
C GLU A 112 -11.35 -11.47 -3.10
N ALA A 113 -11.47 -10.85 -1.92
CA ALA A 113 -10.65 -11.19 -0.76
C ALA A 113 -10.89 -12.64 -0.28
N ILE A 114 -12.16 -13.09 -0.25
CA ILE A 114 -12.51 -14.46 0.12
C ILE A 114 -11.98 -15.44 -0.93
N GLU A 115 -12.17 -15.16 -2.23
CA GLU A 115 -11.67 -16.00 -3.32
C GLU A 115 -10.15 -16.15 -3.27
N ASN A 116 -9.43 -15.05 -3.03
CA ASN A 116 -7.98 -15.05 -2.84
C ASN A 116 -7.55 -15.87 -1.61
N ALA A 117 -8.26 -15.76 -0.48
CA ALA A 117 -7.96 -16.55 0.70
C ALA A 117 -8.17 -18.06 0.44
N VAL A 118 -9.24 -18.42 -0.27
CA VAL A 118 -9.55 -19.81 -0.63
C VAL A 118 -8.53 -20.38 -1.63
N SER A 119 -8.15 -19.62 -2.65
CA SER A 119 -7.16 -20.06 -3.65
C SER A 119 -5.78 -20.32 -3.03
N GLN A 120 -5.43 -19.56 -2.00
CA GLN A 120 -4.23 -19.75 -1.18
C GLN A 120 -4.38 -20.85 -0.13
N ARG A 121 -5.53 -21.53 -0.06
CA ARG A 121 -5.89 -22.53 0.98
C ARG A 121 -5.82 -21.97 2.40
N ASN A 122 -5.96 -20.66 2.55
CA ASN A 122 -6.03 -19.98 3.84
C ASN A 122 -7.49 -19.90 4.29
N TYR A 123 -8.05 -21.05 4.65
CA TYR A 123 -9.46 -21.16 5.03
C TYR A 123 -9.80 -20.41 6.31
N ARG A 124 -8.86 -20.30 7.26
CA ARG A 124 -9.03 -19.52 8.49
C ARG A 124 -9.25 -18.04 8.17
N LEU A 125 -8.47 -17.48 7.23
CA LEU A 125 -8.68 -16.13 6.74
C LEU A 125 -10.01 -16.00 5.97
N ALA A 126 -10.35 -16.98 5.14
CA ALA A 126 -11.62 -16.96 4.40
C ALA A 126 -12.84 -16.92 5.34
N VAL A 127 -12.83 -17.71 6.42
CA VAL A 127 -13.87 -17.68 7.47
C VAL A 127 -13.92 -16.32 8.16
N ARG A 128 -12.77 -15.72 8.51
CA ARG A 128 -12.73 -14.38 9.10
C ARG A 128 -13.34 -13.32 8.16
N LEU A 129 -12.99 -13.36 6.88
CA LEU A 129 -13.51 -12.44 5.88
C LEU A 129 -15.04 -12.59 5.70
N GLN A 130 -15.55 -13.83 5.72
CA GLN A 130 -16.99 -14.09 5.71
C GLN A 130 -17.68 -13.54 6.96
N TYR A 131 -17.08 -13.67 8.15
CA TYR A 131 -17.63 -13.11 9.38
C TYR A 131 -17.67 -11.57 9.33
N LEU A 132 -16.61 -10.91 8.87
CA LEU A 132 -16.58 -9.46 8.69
C LEU A 132 -17.62 -8.98 7.64
N GLN A 133 -17.78 -9.72 6.54
CA GLN A 133 -18.82 -9.46 5.56
C GLN A 133 -20.21 -9.57 6.18
N THR A 134 -20.40 -10.54 7.09
CA THR A 134 -21.66 -10.74 7.82
C THR A 134 -21.98 -9.52 8.68
N LEU A 135 -21.01 -9.05 9.48
CA LEU A 135 -21.16 -7.84 10.29
C LEU A 135 -21.50 -6.62 9.42
N LYS A 136 -20.77 -6.43 8.31
CA LYS A 136 -21.06 -5.34 7.37
C LYS A 136 -22.50 -5.40 6.84
N ARG A 137 -22.97 -6.57 6.39
CA ARG A 137 -24.34 -6.73 5.88
C ARG A 137 -25.39 -6.44 6.95
N LEU A 138 -25.16 -6.86 8.20
CA LEU A 138 -26.04 -6.57 9.33
C LEU A 138 -26.10 -5.06 9.62
N THR A 139 -24.96 -4.37 9.56
CA THR A 139 -24.88 -2.92 9.71
C THR A 139 -25.55 -2.19 8.55
N ASP A 140 -25.33 -2.60 7.31
CA ASP A 140 -25.97 -2.02 6.12
C ASP A 140 -27.52 -2.13 6.20
N LYS A 141 -28.04 -3.16 6.88
CA LYS A 141 -29.47 -3.36 7.14
C LYS A 141 -29.97 -2.78 8.47
N ASN A 142 -29.13 -2.04 9.20
CA ASN A 142 -29.42 -1.44 10.51
C ASN A 142 -29.80 -2.44 11.62
N TYR A 143 -29.38 -3.71 11.52
CA TYR A 143 -29.59 -4.69 12.57
C TYR A 143 -28.62 -4.53 13.75
N ILE A 144 -27.40 -4.04 13.48
CA ILE A 144 -26.36 -3.80 14.48
C ILE A 144 -25.67 -2.47 14.19
N ASN A 145 -25.08 -1.87 15.21
CA ASN A 145 -24.19 -0.71 15.06
C ASN A 145 -22.73 -1.15 15.20
N TRP A 146 -22.04 -1.31 14.07
CA TRP A 146 -20.64 -1.75 14.05
C TRP A 146 -19.71 -0.71 14.69
N GLN A 147 -18.85 -1.18 15.59
CA GLN A 147 -17.80 -0.39 16.23
C GLN A 147 -16.55 -1.27 16.47
N PRO A 148 -15.33 -0.75 16.24
CA PRO A 148 -14.10 -1.55 16.34
C PRO A 148 -13.81 -2.05 17.77
N ASN A 149 -14.32 -1.37 18.79
CA ASN A 149 -14.13 -1.73 20.20
C ASN A 149 -15.19 -2.69 20.75
N LYS A 150 -16.15 -3.14 19.92
CA LYS A 150 -17.17 -4.09 20.35
C LYS A 150 -16.72 -5.52 20.17
N SER A 151 -17.06 -6.37 21.13
CA SER A 151 -16.86 -7.82 21.05
C SER A 151 -17.93 -8.49 20.21
N ASN A 152 -17.61 -9.67 19.67
CA ASN A 152 -18.56 -10.48 18.89
C ASN A 152 -19.85 -10.79 19.68
N ARG A 153 -19.72 -11.03 20.99
CA ARG A 153 -20.86 -11.29 21.88
C ARG A 153 -21.77 -10.08 22.02
N GLN A 154 -21.22 -8.86 22.01
CA GLN A 154 -22.03 -7.64 22.01
C GLN A 154 -22.89 -7.55 20.75
N TYR A 155 -22.38 -7.93 19.57
CA TYR A 155 -23.19 -7.99 18.35
C TYR A 155 -24.30 -9.04 18.40
N VAL A 156 -24.06 -10.19 19.05
CA VAL A 156 -25.12 -11.20 19.28
C VAL A 156 -26.22 -10.62 20.17
N HIS A 157 -25.86 -9.86 21.20
CA HIS A 157 -26.83 -9.21 22.09
C HIS A 157 -27.65 -8.11 21.41
N GLU A 158 -27.06 -7.33 20.51
CA GLU A 158 -27.80 -6.33 19.72
C GLU A 158 -28.89 -6.96 18.86
N LEU A 159 -28.65 -8.19 18.38
CA LEU A 159 -29.60 -8.94 17.59
C LEU A 159 -30.71 -9.62 18.40
N ALA A 160 -30.69 -9.61 19.74
CA ALA A 160 -31.51 -10.47 20.60
C ALA A 160 -33.04 -10.39 20.36
N ALA A 161 -33.54 -9.26 19.83
CA ALA A 161 -34.96 -9.09 19.49
C ALA A 161 -35.33 -9.63 18.09
N SER A 162 -34.37 -10.13 17.31
CA SER A 162 -34.56 -10.61 15.95
C SER A 162 -34.64 -12.14 15.88
N SER A 163 -35.34 -12.65 14.87
CA SER A 163 -35.32 -14.07 14.51
C SER A 163 -33.95 -14.56 14.02
N LEU A 164 -33.00 -13.64 13.77
CA LEU A 164 -31.66 -13.94 13.29
C LEU A 164 -30.69 -14.32 14.42
N THR A 165 -31.03 -14.03 15.68
CA THR A 165 -30.15 -14.21 16.86
C THR A 165 -29.53 -15.61 16.92
N THR A 166 -30.36 -16.65 16.82
CA THR A 166 -29.88 -18.04 16.95
C THR A 166 -28.90 -18.39 15.83
N SER A 167 -29.22 -18.04 14.59
CA SER A 167 -28.35 -18.33 13.45
C SER A 167 -27.04 -17.52 13.51
N PHE A 168 -27.10 -16.24 13.90
CA PHE A 168 -25.91 -15.41 14.04
C PHE A 168 -25.01 -15.85 15.21
N ASN A 169 -25.59 -16.32 16.31
CA ASN A 169 -24.83 -16.88 17.43
C ASN A 169 -24.08 -18.16 17.03
N SER A 170 -24.69 -19.01 16.20
CA SER A 170 -24.01 -20.19 15.63
C SER A 170 -22.81 -19.78 14.77
N LEU A 171 -22.97 -18.83 13.85
CA LEU A 171 -21.87 -18.31 13.02
C LEU A 171 -20.76 -17.67 13.87
N THR A 172 -21.12 -16.92 14.90
CA THR A 172 -20.17 -16.30 15.81
C THR A 172 -19.35 -17.34 16.57
N THR A 173 -19.99 -18.42 17.01
CA THR A 173 -19.31 -19.52 17.71
C THR A 173 -18.37 -20.28 16.77
N GLU A 174 -18.81 -20.58 15.54
CA GLU A 174 -17.97 -21.20 14.51
C GLU A 174 -16.74 -20.33 14.19
N PHE A 175 -16.95 -19.02 14.00
CA PHE A 175 -15.86 -18.07 13.80
C PHE A 175 -14.89 -18.04 14.98
N GLU A 176 -15.39 -17.91 16.21
CA GLU A 176 -14.56 -17.85 17.42
C GLU A 176 -13.70 -19.12 17.55
N TYR A 177 -14.29 -20.28 17.28
CA TYR A 177 -13.60 -21.56 17.35
C TYR A 177 -12.50 -21.68 16.29
N VAL A 178 -12.78 -21.31 15.04
CA VAL A 178 -11.79 -21.32 13.95
C VAL A 178 -10.67 -20.29 14.20
N TRP A 179 -11.04 -19.09 14.63
CA TRP A 179 -10.09 -17.99 14.72
C TRP A 179 -9.26 -18.04 15.99
N TYR A 180 -9.88 -18.13 17.16
CA TYR A 180 -9.17 -18.14 18.44
C TYR A 180 -8.71 -19.55 18.86
N GLY A 181 -9.31 -20.60 18.32
CA GLY A 181 -8.87 -21.98 18.52
C GLY A 181 -7.71 -22.41 17.62
N GLU A 182 -7.22 -21.53 16.74
CA GLU A 182 -6.13 -21.78 15.79
C GLU A 182 -6.31 -23.07 14.96
N MET A 183 -7.56 -23.38 14.60
CA MET A 183 -7.85 -24.61 13.89
C MET A 183 -7.37 -24.56 12.45
N GLN A 184 -6.72 -25.65 12.04
CA GLN A 184 -6.45 -25.93 10.63
C GLN A 184 -7.67 -26.59 10.02
N LEU A 185 -8.34 -25.88 9.10
CA LEU A 185 -9.50 -26.40 8.39
C LEU A 185 -9.08 -27.19 7.15
N ALA A 186 -9.66 -28.37 6.98
CA ALA A 186 -9.68 -29.07 5.70
C ALA A 186 -10.65 -28.37 4.72
N PRO A 187 -10.48 -28.55 3.39
CA PRO A 187 -11.36 -27.94 2.40
C PRO A 187 -12.85 -28.29 2.61
N GLN A 188 -13.14 -29.52 3.02
CA GLN A 188 -14.51 -29.99 3.28
C GLN A 188 -15.14 -29.29 4.49
N GLU A 189 -14.36 -29.08 5.55
CA GLU A 189 -14.80 -28.37 6.75
C GLU A 189 -15.07 -26.90 6.46
N TYR A 190 -14.18 -26.28 5.66
CA TYR A 190 -14.40 -24.92 5.17
C TYR A 190 -15.69 -24.80 4.36
N GLU A 191 -15.97 -25.73 3.44
CA GLU A 191 -17.20 -25.70 2.64
C GLU A 191 -18.47 -25.77 3.50
N ILE A 192 -18.46 -26.58 4.56
CA ILE A 192 -19.59 -26.65 5.52
C ILE A 192 -19.81 -25.28 6.17
N ILE A 193 -18.76 -24.68 6.74
CA ILE A 193 -18.83 -23.38 7.41
C ILE A 193 -19.25 -22.29 6.41
N SER A 194 -18.66 -22.26 5.23
CA SER A 194 -18.96 -21.31 4.15
C SER A 194 -20.43 -21.41 3.74
N ASN A 195 -21.01 -22.61 3.71
CA ASN A 195 -22.43 -22.80 3.43
C ASN A 195 -23.33 -22.29 4.56
N ASN A 196 -22.92 -22.38 5.83
CA ASN A 196 -23.66 -21.77 6.94
C ASN A 196 -23.74 -20.24 6.79
N PHE A 197 -22.63 -19.60 6.43
CA PHE A 197 -22.61 -18.16 6.11
C PHE A 197 -23.56 -17.82 4.96
N LYS A 198 -23.49 -18.57 3.84
CA LYS A 198 -24.39 -18.36 2.69
C LYS A 198 -25.87 -18.53 3.06
N GLN A 199 -26.21 -19.54 3.87
CA GLN A 199 -27.58 -19.74 4.34
C GLN A 199 -28.07 -18.57 5.19
N PHE A 200 -27.20 -18.03 6.05
CA PHE A 200 -27.54 -16.84 6.83
C PHE A 200 -27.79 -15.62 5.93
N TYR A 201 -26.97 -15.42 4.89
CA TYR A 201 -27.16 -14.33 3.92
C TYR A 201 -28.52 -14.39 3.21
N ASN A 202 -29.02 -15.60 2.92
CA ASN A 202 -30.33 -15.78 2.29
C ASN A 202 -31.51 -15.45 3.23
N ARG A 203 -31.27 -15.45 4.55
CA ARG A 203 -32.27 -15.10 5.57
C ARG A 203 -32.22 -13.63 5.99
N LEU A 204 -31.13 -12.94 5.65
CA LEU A 204 -30.90 -11.55 5.97
C LEU A 204 -31.77 -10.65 5.10
#